data_AF-A0A1E5UM43-F1
#
_entry.id   AF-A0A1E5UM43-F1
#
_cell.length_a   1.000
_cell.length_b   1.000
_cell.length_c   1.000
_cell.angle_alpha   90.00
_cell.angle_beta   90.00
_cell.angle_gamma   90.00
#
_symmetry.space_group_name_H-M   'P 1'
#
loop_
_entity.id
_entity.type
_entity.pdbx_description
1 polymer ?
#
loop_
_entity_poly.entity_id
_entity_poly.type
_entity_poly.pdbx_seq_one_letter_code
_entity_poly.pdbx_strand_id
1 'polypeptide(L)' 'LWASELSALPKQIRGLKAAILIYTAWNLWKERNRRIFGRKLAQPAPVASFIKEEMAIQEKACGSPKLLFFNGLM' A
#
# COMPACT_ATOMS: atom_id res chain seq x y z
N LEU A 1 14.96 5.42 -8.94
CA LEU A 1 14.42 4.28 -9.72
C LEU A 1 13.17 4.69 -10.50
N TRP A 2 12.07 5.12 -9.88
CA TRP A 2 10.87 5.56 -10.65
C TRP A 2 10.89 7.00 -11.15
N ALA A 3 11.28 7.96 -10.30
CA ALA A 3 11.37 9.37 -10.69
C ALA A 3 12.39 9.59 -11.81
N SER A 4 13.48 8.83 -11.79
CA SER A 4 14.53 8.85 -12.82
C SER A 4 14.02 8.39 -14.19
N GLU A 5 13.25 7.29 -14.26
CA GLU A 5 12.65 6.81 -15.52
C GLU A 5 11.59 7.75 -16.08
N LEU A 6 10.80 8.39 -15.22
CA LEU A 6 9.84 9.42 -15.65
C LEU A 6 10.57 10.68 -16.13
N SER A 7 11.68 11.05 -15.50
CA SER A 7 12.49 12.21 -15.90
C SER A 7 13.24 12.01 -17.22
N ALA A 8 13.38 10.77 -17.70
CA ALA A 8 14.01 10.46 -18.99
C ALA A 8 13.06 10.63 -20.19
N LEU A 9 11.75 10.79 -19.97
CA LEU A 9 10.76 10.88 -21.06
C LEU A 9 10.59 12.31 -21.58
N PRO A 10 10.04 12.52 -22.78
CA PRO A 10 9.66 13.85 -23.25
C PRO A 10 8.60 14.49 -22.35
N LYS A 11 8.69 15.80 -22.08
CA LYS A 11 7.83 16.54 -21.14
C LYS A 11 6.33 16.34 -21.43
N GLN A 12 5.95 16.21 -22.71
CA GLN A 12 4.56 15.97 -23.12
C GLN A 12 4.02 14.60 -22.68
N ILE A 13 4.88 13.57 -22.58
CA ILE A 13 4.47 12.18 -22.35
C ILE A 13 4.58 11.80 -20.86
N ARG A 14 5.38 12.54 -20.08
CA ARG A 14 5.58 12.32 -18.63
C ARG A 14 4.27 12.31 -17.85
N GLY A 15 3.42 13.32 -18.09
CA GLY A 15 2.14 13.47 -17.38
C GLY A 15 1.20 12.30 -17.66
N LEU A 16 1.09 11.89 -18.93
CA LEU A 16 0.25 10.76 -19.34
C LEU A 16 0.75 9.44 -18.74
N LYS A 17 2.06 9.17 -18.82
CA LYS A 17 2.64 7.94 -18.24
C LYS A 17 2.45 7.91 -16.72
N ALA A 18 2.67 9.03 -16.02
CA ALA A 18 2.44 9.14 -14.58
C ALA A 18 0.95 8.90 -14.23
N ALA A 19 0.02 9.49 -14.99
CA ALA A 19 -1.41 9.30 -14.78
C ALA A 19 -1.83 7.83 -14.95
N ILE A 20 -1.37 7.16 -16.01
CA ILE A 20 -1.62 5.73 -16.24
C ILE A 20 -1.09 4.90 -15.07
N LEU A 21 0.14 5.18 -14.65
CA LEU A 21 0.81 4.47 -13.57
C LEU A 21 0.09 4.63 -12.22
N ILE A 22 -0.31 5.85 -11.87
CA ILE A 22 -1.10 6.15 -10.65
C ILE A 22 -2.45 5.44 -10.71
N TYR A 23 -3.14 5.53 -11.85
CA TYR A 23 -4.45 4.90 -12.04
C TYR A 23 -4.37 3.37 -11.95
N THR A 24 -3.35 2.76 -12.54
CA THR A 24 -3.13 1.31 -12.47
C THR A 24 -2.79 0.88 -11.05
N ALA A 25 -1.89 1.59 -10.35
CA ALA A 25 -1.54 1.29 -8.96
C ALA A 25 -2.76 1.39 -8.03
N TRP A 26 -3.58 2.43 -8.20
CA TRP A 26 -4.81 2.62 -7.45
C TRP A 26 -5.83 1.49 -7.67
N ASN A 27 -6.06 1.09 -8.93
CA ASN A 27 -7.00 0.01 -9.23
C ASN A 27 -6.49 -1.34 -8.72
N LEU A 28 -5.18 -1.60 -8.82
CA LEU A 28 -4.58 -2.82 -8.29
C LEU A 28 -4.74 -2.89 -6.76
N TRP A 29 -4.51 -1.77 -6.07
CA TRP A 29 -4.71 -1.67 -4.62
C TRP A 29 -6.18 -1.88 -4.25
N LYS A 30 -7.11 -1.21 -4.94
CA LYS A 30 -8.56 -1.39 -4.71
C LYS A 30 -8.99 -2.83 -4.95
N GLU A 31 -8.51 -3.49 -5.99
CA GLU A 31 -8.86 -4.87 -6.29
C GLU A 31 -8.25 -5.85 -5.28
N ARG A 32 -7.01 -5.62 -4.83
CA ARG A 32 -6.40 -6.38 -3.72
C ARG A 32 -7.24 -6.22 -2.45
N ASN A 33 -7.61 -5.00 -2.09
CA ASN A 33 -8.50 -4.75 -0.95
C ASN A 33 -9.86 -5.39 -1.16
N ARG A 34 -10.48 -5.27 -2.34
CA ARG A 34 -11.75 -5.93 -2.63
C ARG A 34 -11.65 -7.46 -2.57
N ARG A 35 -10.50 -8.06 -2.88
CA ARG A 35 -10.28 -9.51 -2.72
C ARG A 35 -10.09 -9.90 -1.25
N ILE A 36 -9.34 -9.10 -0.50
CA ILE A 36 -9.12 -9.28 0.95
C ILE A 36 -10.42 -9.08 1.73
N PHE A 37 -11.22 -8.07 1.37
CA PHE A 37 -12.40 -7.64 2.11
C PHE A 37 -13.73 -8.09 1.50
N GLY A 38 -13.75 -8.54 0.24
CA GLY A 38 -14.98 -8.57 -0.55
C GLY A 38 -15.40 -9.92 -1.10
N ARG A 39 -14.72 -11.06 -0.82
CA ARG A 39 -15.28 -12.38 -1.17
C ARG A 39 -15.06 -13.45 -0.10
N LYS A 40 -16.05 -13.54 0.80
CA LYS A 40 -16.39 -14.65 1.72
C LYS A 40 -15.54 -14.75 3.01
N LEU A 41 -16.08 -14.20 4.12
CA LEU A 41 -15.82 -14.58 5.52
C LEU A 41 -14.43 -14.31 6.16
N ALA A 42 -13.69 -13.27 5.81
CA ALA A 42 -12.66 -12.78 6.73
C ALA A 42 -13.27 -11.73 7.66
N GLN A 43 -13.62 -12.12 8.89
CA GLN A 43 -14.02 -11.19 9.95
C GLN A 43 -12.90 -10.13 10.16
N PRO A 44 -13.20 -8.95 10.70
CA PRO A 44 -12.20 -7.90 10.95
C PRO A 44 -10.98 -8.38 11.76
N ALA A 45 -11.18 -9.38 12.63
CA ALA A 45 -10.14 -9.97 13.47
C ALA A 45 -8.99 -10.64 12.67
N PRO A 46 -9.22 -11.58 11.73
CA PRO A 46 -8.15 -12.14 10.92
C PRO A 46 -7.40 -11.10 10.08
N VAL A 47 -8.05 -10.03 9.62
CA VAL A 47 -7.36 -8.94 8.90
C VAL A 47 -6.41 -8.19 9.82
N ALA A 48 -6.84 -7.87 11.04
CA ALA A 48 -5.96 -7.25 12.03
C ALA A 48 -4.75 -8.14 12.38
N SER A 49 -4.94 -9.46 12.40
CA SER A 49 -3.84 -10.43 12.58
C SER A 49 -2.86 -10.40 11.41
N PHE A 50 -3.33 -10.38 10.16
CA PHE A 50 -2.45 -10.28 8.99
C PHE A 50 -1.68 -8.95 8.95
N ILE A 51 -2.32 -7.85 9.34
CA ILE A 51 -1.64 -6.55 9.47
C ILE A 51 -0.56 -6.62 10.54
N LYS A 52 -0.84 -7.23 11.70
CA LYS A 52 0.16 -7.44 12.76
C LYS A 52 1.33 -8.31 12.29
N GLU A 53 1.05 -9.39 11.55
CA GLU A 53 2.09 -10.26 10.98
C GLU A 53 2.96 -9.52 9.96
N GLU A 54 2.37 -8.72 9.07
CA GLU A 54 3.09 -7.92 8.09
C GLU A 54 3.94 -6.83 8.77
N MET A 55 3.40 -6.18 9.81
CA MET A 55 4.15 -5.24 10.65
C MET A 55 5.33 -5.92 11.37
N ALA A 56 5.14 -7.13 11.89
CA ALA A 56 6.20 -7.89 12.55
C ALA A 56 7.30 -8.33 11.57
N ILE A 57 6.93 -8.69 10.34
CA ILE A 57 7.89 -9.00 9.27
C ILE A 57 8.70 -7.73 8.91
N GLN A 58 8.03 -6.58 8.79
CA GLN A 58 8.67 -5.31 8.47
C GLN A 58 9.59 -4.84 9.61
N GLU A 59 9.18 -5.01 10.87
CA GLU A 59 10.00 -4.74 12.05
C GLU A 59 11.26 -5.60 12.06
N LYS A 60 11.15 -6.89 11.75
CA LYS A 60 12.32 -7.78 11.66
C LYS A 60 13.26 -7.40 10.51
N ALA A 61 12.71 -6.96 9.38
CA ALA A 61 13.48 -6.65 8.19
C ALA A 61 14.16 -5.26 8.24
N CYS A 62 13.49 -4.25 8.81
CA CYS A 62 13.91 -2.85 8.75
C CYS A 62 14.00 -2.14 10.11
N GLY A 63 13.71 -2.83 11.22
CA GLY A 63 13.48 -2.22 12.53
C GLY A 63 12.05 -1.66 12.66
N SER A 64 11.59 -1.47 13.89
CA SER A 64 10.21 -1.07 14.19
C SER A 64 9.90 0.30 13.55
N PRO A 65 8.90 0.43 12.66
CA PRO A 65 8.46 1.73 12.20
C PRO A 65 7.91 2.51 13.41
N LYS A 66 8.44 3.72 13.66
CA LYS A 66 7.92 4.66 14.68
C LYS A 66 6.55 5.19 14.25
N LEU A 67 5.55 4.32 14.20
CA LEU A 67 4.17 4.76 14.28
C LEU A 67 3.97 5.18 15.71
N LEU A 68 3.96 6.51 15.93
CA LEU A 68 3.45 7.09 17.17
C LEU A 68 2.01 6.59 17.32
N PHE A 69 1.87 5.48 18.05
CA PHE A 69 0.59 4.93 18.44
C PHE A 69 -0.19 6.07 19.09
N PHE A 70 -1.39 6.30 18.56
CA PHE A 70 -2.49 6.95 19.26
C PHE A 70 -2.61 6.26 20.63
N ASN A 71 -2.00 6.88 21.64
CA ASN A 71 -2.13 6.48 23.02
C ASN A 71 -3.43 7.08 23.54
N GLY A 72 -4.33 6.20 23.98
CA GLY A 72 -5.31 6.47 25.03
C GLY A 72 -6.52 7.32 24.65
N LEU A 73 -7.69 6.67 24.54
CA LEU A 73 -8.82 6.88 25.46
C LEU A 73 -10.02 6.03 25.04
N MET A 74 -10.50 5.25 26.02
CA MET A 74 -11.75 4.46 26.11
C MET A 74 -11.86 3.15 25.33
#